data_AF-A0A0W0V8G5-F1
#
_entry.id   AF-A0A0W0V8G5-F1
#
_cell.length_a   1.000
_cell.length_b   1.000
_cell.length_c   1.000
_cell.angle_alpha   90.00
_cell.angle_beta   90.00
_cell.angle_gamma   90.00
#
_symmetry.space_group_name_H-M   'P 1'
#
loop_
_entity.id
_entity.type
_entity.pdbx_description
1 polymer ?
#
loop_
_entity_poly.entity_id
_entity_poly.type
_entity_poly.pdbx_seq_one_letter_code
_entity_poly.pdbx_strand_id
1 'polypeptide(L)'
;MKTEMYWLALGLIGQGIFSARFIVQWLVSEKEKKSIIPVAFWYLSLLGGVTLLVYSIYKQDPVFILGQSTGVFIYGRNLYLIQRERASRMARIDRMSQKGI
;
A
#
# COMPACT_ATOMS: atom_id res chain seq x y z
N MET A 1 11.13 -29.12 8.11
CA MET A 1 12.15 -28.18 7.59
C MET A 1 11.70 -27.43 6.33
N LYS A 2 11.29 -28.10 5.24
CA LYS A 2 10.91 -27.40 3.99
C LYS A 2 9.76 -26.40 4.15
N THR A 3 8.71 -26.77 4.89
CA THR A 3 7.55 -25.89 5.17
C THR A 3 7.97 -24.58 5.86
N GLU A 4 8.81 -24.65 6.90
CA GLU A 4 9.32 -23.45 7.58
C GLU A 4 10.13 -22.54 6.64
N MET A 5 10.89 -23.12 5.71
CA MET A 5 11.66 -22.35 4.74
C MET A 5 10.76 -21.57 3.76
N TYR A 6 9.65 -22.17 3.32
CA TYR A 6 8.68 -21.48 2.47
C TYR A 6 8.00 -20.32 3.21
N TRP A 7 7.63 -20.51 4.48
CA TRP A 7 7.05 -19.45 5.29
C TRP A 7 8.04 -18.32 5.59
N LEU A 8 9.30 -18.65 5.87
CA LEU A 8 10.35 -17.66 6.03
C LEU A 8 10.58 -16.86 4.74
N ALA A 9 10.64 -17.52 3.59
CA ALA A 9 10.76 -16.86 2.30
C ALA A 9 9.56 -15.94 2.03
N LEU A 10 8.34 -16.38 2.32
CA LEU A 10 7.13 -15.56 2.21
C LEU A 10 7.21 -14.31 3.10
N GLY A 11 7.62 -14.47 4.36
CA GLY A 11 7.83 -13.36 5.30
C GLY A 11 8.87 -12.36 4.80
N LEU A 12 10.00 -12.85 4.27
CA LEU A 12 11.06 -12.00 3.69
C LEU A 12 10.60 -11.27 2.43
N ILE A 13 9.84 -11.93 1.54
CA ILE A 13 9.25 -11.29 0.36
C ILE A 13 8.27 -10.20 0.79
N GLY A 14 7.37 -10.51 1.73
CA GLY A 14 6.42 -9.54 2.30
C GLY A 14 7.13 -8.34 2.91
N GLN A 15 8.18 -8.58 3.70
CA GLN A 15 9.02 -7.53 4.28
C GLN A 15 9.75 -6.71 3.23
N GLY A 16 10.28 -7.35 2.18
CA GLY A 16 10.94 -6.67 1.05
C GLY A 16 9.99 -5.73 0.33
N ILE A 17 8.77 -6.19 0.00
CA ILE A 17 7.71 -5.36 -0.60
C ILE A 17 7.34 -4.21 0.34
N PHE A 18 7.15 -4.50 1.63
CA PHE A 18 6.77 -3.51 2.63
C PHE A 18 7.87 -2.47 2.88
N SER A 19 9.15 -2.82 2.73
CA SER A 19 10.27 -1.88 2.83
C SER A 19 10.45 -1.07 1.54
N ALA A 20 10.21 -1.67 0.38
CA ALA A 20 10.32 -1.01 -0.93
C ALA A 20 9.44 0.24 -1.05
N ARG A 21 8.34 0.34 -0.30
CA ARG A 21 7.49 1.53 -0.25
C ARG A 21 8.26 2.80 0.11
N PHE A 22 9.21 2.72 1.04
CA PHE A 22 10.01 3.87 1.46
C PHE A 22 11.02 4.26 0.40
N ILE A 23 11.61 3.27 -0.30
CA ILE A 23 12.49 3.52 -1.44
C ILE A 23 11.72 4.25 -2.54
N VAL A 24 10.54 3.75 -2.91
CA VAL A 24 9.69 4.39 -3.94
C VAL A 24 9.27 5.79 -3.52
N GLN A 25 8.86 5.97 -2.26
CA GLN A 25 8.51 7.30 -1.76
C GLN A 25 9.69 8.25 -1.81
N TRP A 26 10.88 7.82 -1.36
CA TRP A 26 12.07 8.63 -1.38
C TRP A 26 12.46 9.06 -2.79
N LEU A 27 12.52 8.12 -3.74
CA LEU A 27 12.84 8.41 -5.15
C LEU A 27 11.87 9.43 -5.76
N VAL A 28 10.57 9.28 -5.48
CA VAL A 28 9.54 10.19 -6.01
C VAL A 28 9.61 11.55 -5.33
N SER A 29 9.82 11.61 -4.01
CA SER A 29 9.97 12.87 -3.28
C SER A 29 11.22 13.65 -3.70
N GLU A 30 12.34 12.96 -3.95
CA GLU A 30 13.58 13.58 -4.40
C GLU A 30 13.42 14.18 -5.80
N LYS A 31 12.79 13.41 -6.71
CA LYS A 31 12.47 13.87 -8.07
C LYS A 31 11.60 15.14 -8.06
N GLU A 32 10.61 15.19 -7.18
CA GLU A 32 9.65 16.31 -7.09
C GLU A 32 10.11 17.42 -6.13
N LYS A 33 11.23 17.23 -5.42
CA LYS A 33 11.76 18.13 -4.37
C LYS A 33 10.72 18.51 -3.30
N LYS A 34 9.83 17.58 -2.98
CA LYS A 34 8.70 17.77 -2.05
C LYS A 34 8.49 16.51 -1.23
N SER A 35 8.07 16.65 0.02
CA SER A 35 7.65 15.51 0.85
C SER A 35 6.27 15.01 0.40
N ILE A 36 6.25 14.09 -0.56
CA ILE A 36 5.02 13.53 -1.12
C ILE A 36 4.96 12.01 -0.92
N ILE A 37 3.75 11.49 -0.71
CA ILE A 37 3.50 10.05 -0.64
C ILE A 37 2.89 9.61 -1.98
N PRO A 38 3.63 8.89 -2.84
CA PRO A 38 3.11 8.44 -4.12
C PRO A 38 2.01 7.39 -3.92
N VAL A 39 1.09 7.27 -4.87
CA VAL A 39 0.03 6.24 -4.79
C VAL A 39 0.60 4.82 -4.72
N ALA A 40 1.74 4.59 -5.37
CA ALA A 40 2.48 3.33 -5.28
C ALA A 40 2.86 2.94 -3.84
N PHE A 41 3.08 3.91 -2.94
CA PHE A 41 3.35 3.66 -1.52
C PHE A 41 2.20 2.88 -0.87
N TRP A 42 0.95 3.25 -1.18
CA TRP A 42 -0.23 2.62 -0.60
C TRP A 42 -0.44 1.21 -1.15
N TYR A 43 -0.20 0.99 -2.45
CA TYR A 43 -0.25 -0.36 -3.04
C TYR A 43 0.82 -1.29 -2.49
N LEU A 44 2.07 -0.81 -2.37
CA LEU A 44 3.16 -1.59 -1.76
C LEU A 44 2.89 -1.90 -0.29
N SER A 45 2.35 -0.93 0.46
CA SER A 45 1.95 -1.12 1.85
C SER A 45 0.85 -2.18 1.99
N LEU A 46 -0.15 -2.15 1.10
CA LEU A 46 -1.24 -3.12 1.11
C LEU A 46 -0.73 -4.53 0.77
N LEU A 47 0.06 -4.68 -0.30
CA LEU A 47 0.58 -5.97 -0.73
C LEU A 47 1.55 -6.57 0.29
N GLY A 48 2.50 -5.77 0.77
CA GLY A 48 3.44 -6.18 1.82
C GLY A 48 2.73 -6.49 3.13
N GLY A 49 1.79 -5.63 3.55
CA GLY A 49 1.01 -5.81 4.78
C GLY A 49 0.13 -7.06 4.76
N VAL A 50 -0.56 -7.35 3.65
CA VAL A 50 -1.34 -8.59 3.50
C VAL A 50 -0.43 -9.82 3.57
N THR A 51 0.71 -9.80 2.89
CA THR A 51 1.68 -10.90 2.91
C THR A 51 2.22 -11.14 4.33
N LEU A 52 2.57 -10.06 5.03
CA LEU A 52 3.06 -10.07 6.40
C LEU A 52 1.97 -10.49 7.40
N LEU A 53 0.70 -10.14 7.17
CA LEU A 53 -0.43 -10.58 7.96
C LEU A 53 -0.63 -12.10 7.83
N VAL A 54 -0.58 -12.63 6.61
CA VAL A 54 -0.65 -14.08 6.37
C VAL A 54 0.49 -14.81 7.07
N TYR A 55 1.73 -14.28 6.98
CA TYR A 55 2.89 -14.82 7.68
C TYR A 55 2.74 -14.79 9.20
N SER A 56 2.21 -13.71 9.78
CA SER A 56 2.08 -13.59 11.24
C SER A 56 0.93 -14.40 11.82
N ILE A 57 -0.15 -14.62 11.06
CA ILE A 57 -1.18 -15.62 11.41
C ILE A 57 -0.55 -17.01 11.49
N TYR A 58 0.28 -17.38 10.51
CA TYR A 58 1.01 -18.66 10.55
C TYR A 58 1.94 -18.76 11.77
N LYS A 59 2.66 -17.69 12.11
CA LYS A 59 3.53 -17.64 13.30
C LYS A 59 2.78 -17.45 14.63
N GLN A 60 1.46 -17.28 14.59
CA GLN A 60 0.62 -17.04 15.76
C GLN A 60 1.10 -15.85 16.62
N ASP A 61 1.59 -14.79 15.97
CA ASP A 61 2.07 -13.58 16.63
C ASP A 61 0.94 -12.54 16.76
N PRO A 62 0.26 -12.43 17.91
CA PRO A 62 -0.89 -11.55 18.06
C PRO A 62 -0.53 -10.07 17.91
N VAL A 63 0.68 -9.66 18.29
CA VAL A 63 1.10 -8.25 18.20
C VAL A 63 1.26 -7.85 16.74
N PHE A 64 1.91 -8.71 15.96
CA PHE A 64 2.11 -8.45 14.54
C PHE A 64 0.81 -8.58 13.75
N ILE A 65 -0.07 -9.53 14.10
CA ILE A 65 -1.41 -9.65 13.50
C ILE A 65 -2.22 -8.36 13.71
N LEU A 66 -2.27 -7.84 14.93
CA LEU A 66 -3.00 -6.60 15.22
C LEU A 66 -2.42 -5.39 14.47
N GLY A 67 -1.09 -5.28 14.41
CA GLY A 67 -0.42 -4.22 13.65
C GLY A 67 -0.70 -4.29 12.15
N GLN A 68 -0.53 -5.46 11.53
CA GLN A 68 -0.70 -5.64 10.09
C GLN A 68 -2.17 -5.57 9.66
N SER A 69 -3.10 -6.12 10.44
CA SER A 69 -4.54 -6.01 10.15
C SER A 69 -5.01 -4.56 10.15
N THR A 70 -4.61 -3.78 11.15
CA THR A 70 -4.89 -2.34 11.22
C THR A 70 -4.26 -1.61 10.04
N GLY A 71 -2.99 -1.91 9.72
CA GLY A 71 -2.28 -1.34 8.58
C GLY A 71 -3.01 -1.61 7.26
N VAL A 72 -3.31 -2.87 6.95
CA VAL A 72 -4.02 -3.32 5.73
C VAL A 72 -5.34 -2.58 5.57
N PHE A 73 -6.13 -2.44 6.65
CA PHE A 73 -7.37 -1.68 6.62
C PHE A 73 -7.14 -0.21 6.23
N ILE A 74 -6.18 0.47 6.87
CA ILE A 74 -5.87 1.88 6.59
C ILE A 74 -5.38 2.05 5.14
N TYR A 75 -4.52 1.16 4.66
CA TYR A 75 -3.98 1.23 3.29
C TYR A 75 -5.08 1.05 2.25
N GLY A 76 -5.97 0.06 2.45
CA GLY A 76 -7.13 -0.15 1.59
C GLY A 76 -8.07 1.05 1.59
N ARG A 77 -8.38 1.61 2.76
CA ARG A 77 -9.21 2.81 2.89
C ARG A 77 -8.61 4.01 2.16
N ASN A 78 -7.29 4.21 2.26
CA ASN A 78 -6.63 5.33 1.57
C ASN A 78 -6.64 5.16 0.06
N LEU A 79 -6.41 3.95 -0.45
CA LEU A 79 -6.57 3.65 -1.88
C LEU A 79 -7.99 3.91 -2.37
N TYR A 80 -9.00 3.50 -1.61
CA TYR A 80 -10.40 3.77 -1.92
C TYR A 80 -10.67 5.28 -2.04
N LEU A 81 -10.20 6.09 -1.09
CA LEU A 81 -10.37 7.54 -1.16
C LEU A 81 -9.67 8.17 -2.37
N ILE A 82 -8.43 7.75 -2.65
CA ILE A 82 -7.68 8.24 -3.83
C ILE A 82 -8.45 7.94 -5.11
N GLN A 83 -9.01 6.74 -5.24
CA GLN A 83 -9.78 6.35 -6.43
C GLN A 83 -11.08 7.15 -6.54
N ARG A 84 -11.79 7.36 -5.42
CA ARG A 84 -13.01 8.16 -5.38
C ARG A 84 -12.76 9.62 -5.74
N GLU A 85 -11.67 10.21 -5.26
CA GLU A 85 -11.29 11.59 -5.61
C GLU A 85 -10.98 11.71 -7.12
N ARG A 86 -10.23 10.74 -7.68
CA ARG A 86 -9.94 10.71 -9.12
C ARG A 86 -11.20 10.64 -9.98
N ALA A 87 -12.13 9.75 -9.65
CA ALA A 87 -13.42 9.66 -10.34
C ALA A 87 -14.22 10.97 -10.26
N SER A 88 -14.25 11.59 -9.08
CA SER A 88 -14.97 12.85 -8.86
C SER A 88 -14.36 14.01 -9.64
N ARG A 89 -13.03 14.04 -9.75
CA ARG A 89 -12.29 15.04 -10.52
C ARG A 89 -12.55 14.88 -12.02
N MET A 90 -12.54 13.66 -12.54
CA MET A 90 -12.85 13.39 -13.95
C MET A 90 -14.29 13.80 -14.31
N ALA A 91 -15.27 13.47 -13.47
CA ALA A 91 -16.66 13.89 -13.66
C ALA A 91 -16.87 15.42 -13.58
N ARG A 92 -15.97 16.15 -12.92
CA ARG A 92 -15.99 17.62 -12.90
C ARG A 92 -15.41 18.20 -14.20
N ILE A 93 -14.32 17.62 -14.71
CA ILE A 93 -13.68 18.02 -15.98
C ILE A 93 -14.65 17.81 -17.15
N ASP A 94 -15.31 16.66 -17.22
CA ASP A 94 -16.29 16.34 -18.27
C ASP A 94 -17.46 17.34 -18.29
N ARG A 95 -17.99 17.68 -17.10
CA ARG A 95 -19.05 18.70 -16.96
C ARG A 95 -18.61 20.10 -17.35
N MET A 96 -17.32 20.46 -17.21
CA MET A 96 -16.80 21.75 -17.67
C MET A 96 -16.67 21.77 -19.19
N SER A 97 -16.14 20.70 -19.78
CA SER A 97 -16.02 20.56 -21.24
C SER A 97 -17.38 20.61 -21.95
N GLN A 98 -18.43 19.99 -21.38
CA GLN A 98 -19.79 20.06 -21.92
C GLN A 98 -20.45 21.45 -21.81
N LYS A 99 -20.00 22.30 -20.87
CA LYS A 99 -20.56 23.64 -20.66
C LYS A 99 -19.93 24.73 -21.52
N GLY A 100 -18.97 24.40 -22.40
CA GLY A 100 -18.39 25.36 -23.34
C GLY A 100 -17.63 26.51 -22.67
N ILE A 101 -16.94 26.24 -21.56
CA ILE A 101 -15.92 27.12 -20.96
C ILE A 101 -14.56 26.48 -21.21
#